data_AF-A0A7J2VC44-F1
#
_entry.id   AF-A0A7J2VC44-F1
#
_cell.length_a   1.000
_cell.length_b   1.000
_cell.length_c   1.000
_cell.angle_alpha   90.00
_cell.angle_beta   90.00
_cell.angle_gamma   90.00
#
_symmetry.space_group_name_H-M   'P 1'
#
loop_
_entity.id
_entity.type
_entity.pdbx_description
1 polymer ?
#
loop_
_entity_poly.entity_id
_entity_poly.type
_entity_poly.pdbx_seq_one_letter_code
_entity_poly.pdbx_strand_id
1 'polypeptide(L)'
;MFNCRDYSIIYNDGVYREVINAPVYRTLGRSKIVADVSGGLSGLNYPSSSRILSYKIKSSNISPPFDIAEVLSFEALYIPALYEGGVFEIDGLLQCSFDIEECRLTIGVYEEKTFMKYYS
;
A
#
# COMPACT_ATOMS: atom_id res chain seq x y z
N MET A 1 -28.06 22.55 0.08
CA MET A 1 -27.55 22.11 -1.22
C MET A 1 -26.13 21.60 -1.02
N PHE A 2 -25.94 20.28 -1.07
CA PHE A 2 -24.63 19.64 -1.03
C PHE A 2 -24.10 19.63 -2.48
N ASN A 3 -22.96 20.26 -2.72
CA ASN A 3 -22.59 20.73 -4.04
C ASN A 3 -21.64 19.80 -4.82
N CYS A 4 -21.73 18.47 -4.60
CA CYS A 4 -20.99 17.41 -5.32
C CYS A 4 -19.62 17.83 -5.88
N ARG A 5 -18.81 18.52 -5.08
CA ARG A 5 -17.41 18.79 -5.41
C ARG A 5 -16.65 17.76 -4.61
N ASP A 6 -16.14 16.76 -5.32
CA ASP A 6 -15.17 15.82 -4.77
C ASP A 6 -13.92 16.63 -4.42
N TYR A 7 -13.81 17.02 -3.16
CA TYR A 7 -12.56 17.52 -2.63
C TYR A 7 -11.70 16.29 -2.37
N SER A 8 -10.79 15.97 -3.30
CA SER A 8 -9.63 15.14 -2.98
C SER A 8 -8.78 15.95 -2.02
N ILE A 9 -9.06 15.87 -0.72
CA ILE A 9 -8.13 16.35 0.29
C ILE A 9 -6.95 15.38 0.22
N ILE A 10 -5.98 15.71 -0.64
CA ILE A 10 -4.67 15.09 -0.60
C ILE A 10 -4.04 15.60 0.69
N TYR A 11 -4.23 14.82 1.74
CA TYR A 11 -3.43 14.96 2.93
C TYR A 11 -2.00 14.62 2.51
N ASN A 12 -1.12 15.59 2.68
CA ASN A 12 0.31 15.48 2.45
C ASN A 12 0.91 15.96 3.77
N ASP A 13 1.77 15.15 4.38
CA ASP A 13 2.49 15.42 5.62
C ASP A 13 3.44 16.63 5.53
N GLY A 14 3.51 17.27 4.35
CA GLY A 14 4.38 18.40 4.05
C GLY A 14 5.79 17.98 3.64
N VAL A 15 6.06 16.68 3.52
CA VAL A 15 7.38 16.15 3.16
C VAL A 15 7.48 16.01 1.64
N TYR A 16 8.37 16.79 1.04
CA TYR A 16 8.71 16.67 -0.37
C TYR A 16 9.31 15.28 -0.65
N ARG A 17 8.73 14.53 -1.60
CA ARG A 17 9.26 13.26 -2.09
C ARG A 17 9.48 13.34 -3.61
N GLU A 18 10.72 13.18 -4.06
CA GLU A 18 11.00 13.05 -5.50
C GLU A 18 10.53 11.70 -6.01
N VAL A 19 9.54 11.71 -6.91
CA VAL A 19 9.01 10.50 -7.55
C VAL A 19 10.06 9.80 -8.45
N ILE A 20 11.09 10.54 -8.88
CA ILE A 20 12.08 10.10 -9.87
C ILE A 20 13.05 9.04 -9.30
N ASN A 21 13.22 8.99 -7.98
CA ASN A 21 14.16 8.07 -7.30
C ASN A 21 13.44 6.95 -6.51
N ALA A 22 12.14 6.75 -6.75
CA ALA A 22 11.40 5.70 -6.05
C ALA A 22 11.80 4.30 -6.55
N PRO A 23 12.04 3.33 -5.65
CA PRO A 23 12.38 1.97 -6.04
C PRO A 23 11.27 1.33 -6.88
N VAL A 24 11.66 0.55 -7.89
CA VAL A 24 10.70 -0.09 -8.79
C VAL A 24 10.12 -1.32 -8.10
N TYR A 25 8.81 -1.31 -7.83
CA TYR A 25 8.08 -2.45 -7.29
C TYR A 25 7.38 -3.23 -8.41
N ARG A 26 7.52 -4.55 -8.40
CA ARG A 26 6.83 -5.46 -9.32
C ARG A 26 5.78 -6.26 -8.56
N THR A 27 4.55 -6.28 -9.05
CA THR A 27 3.50 -7.16 -8.53
C THR A 27 3.87 -8.61 -8.79
N LEU A 28 4.04 -9.38 -7.73
CA LEU A 28 4.30 -10.82 -7.83
C LEU A 28 2.99 -11.60 -7.80
N GLY A 29 2.08 -11.24 -6.90
CA GLY A 29 0.81 -11.95 -6.73
C GLY A 29 -0.02 -11.38 -5.60
N ARG A 30 -0.89 -12.21 -5.03
CA ARG A 30 -1.76 -11.84 -3.91
C ARG A 30 -1.34 -12.56 -2.65
N SER A 31 -1.33 -11.85 -1.53
CA SER A 31 -1.01 -12.40 -0.21
C SER A 31 -1.95 -11.83 0.84
N LYS A 32 -2.26 -12.66 1.83
CA LYS A 32 -3.03 -12.35 3.01
C LYS A 32 -2.17 -12.61 4.24
N ILE A 33 -1.98 -11.58 5.04
CA ILE A 33 -1.17 -11.61 6.25
C ILE A 33 -1.96 -11.10 7.45
N VAL A 34 -1.53 -11.45 8.65
CA VAL A 34 -1.85 -10.70 9.87
C VAL A 34 -0.60 -9.92 10.24
N ALA A 35 -0.71 -8.60 10.31
CA ALA A 35 0.44 -7.71 10.52
C ALA A 35 0.17 -6.73 11.65
N ASP A 36 1.20 -6.45 12.42
CA ASP A 36 1.27 -5.30 13.32
C ASP A 36 1.84 -4.10 12.55
N VAL A 37 1.04 -3.04 12.46
CA VAL A 37 1.31 -1.85 11.65
C VAL A 37 1.62 -0.68 12.58
N SER A 38 2.70 0.06 12.30
CA SER A 38 3.19 1.10 13.21
C SER A 38 2.24 2.29 13.39
N GLY A 39 1.38 2.55 12.40
CA GLY A 39 0.69 3.83 12.32
C GLY A 39 1.64 4.96 11.93
N GLY A 40 1.15 6.20 12.01
CA GLY A 40 1.94 7.42 11.88
C GLY A 40 1.51 8.34 10.73
N LEU A 41 2.19 9.49 10.61
CA LEU A 41 1.84 10.56 9.66
C LEU A 41 1.87 10.10 8.20
N SER A 42 2.66 9.07 7.86
CA SER A 42 2.66 8.46 6.52
C SER A 42 1.29 7.91 6.11
N GLY A 43 0.45 7.51 7.08
CA GLY A 43 -0.92 7.07 6.82
C GLY A 43 -1.84 8.22 6.39
N LEU A 44 -1.44 9.47 6.62
CA LEU A 44 -2.15 10.65 6.09
C LEU A 44 -1.64 11.05 4.70
N ASN A 45 -0.62 10.40 4.13
CA ASN A 45 -0.14 10.78 2.79
C ASN A 45 -1.01 10.20 1.68
N TYR A 46 -0.77 10.66 0.44
CA TYR A 46 -1.22 9.98 -0.77
C TYR A 46 -0.01 9.52 -1.61
N PRO A 47 0.15 8.20 -1.87
CA PRO A 47 -0.63 7.11 -1.28
C PRO A 47 -0.43 7.01 0.24
N SER A 48 -1.45 6.51 0.93
CA SER A 48 -1.39 6.28 2.37
C SER A 48 -0.55 5.05 2.64
N SER A 49 0.44 5.15 3.51
CA SER A 49 1.28 4.01 3.83
C SER A 49 1.66 3.92 5.30
N SER A 50 2.00 2.71 5.73
CA SER A 50 2.47 2.48 7.10
C SER A 50 3.42 1.29 7.16
N ARG A 51 4.37 1.35 8.11
CA ARG A 51 5.40 0.33 8.26
C ARG A 51 4.83 -0.90 8.96
N ILE A 52 5.20 -2.08 8.48
CA ILE A 52 4.91 -3.35 9.15
C ILE A 52 6.04 -3.61 10.15
N LEU A 53 5.66 -3.82 11.41
CA LEU A 53 6.58 -4.12 12.51
C LEU A 53 6.81 -5.62 12.64
N SER A 54 5.76 -6.41 12.45
CA SER A 54 5.82 -7.87 12.43
C SER A 54 4.63 -8.43 11.65
N TYR A 55 4.76 -9.63 11.09
CA TYR A 55 3.65 -10.27 10.39
C TYR A 55 3.69 -11.80 10.42
N LYS A 56 2.54 -12.39 10.11
CA LYS A 56 2.36 -13.81 9.83
C LYS A 56 1.57 -14.01 8.56
N ILE A 57 2.10 -14.80 7.63
CA ILE A 57 1.40 -15.16 6.40
C ILE A 57 0.26 -16.12 6.73
N LYS A 58 -0.98 -15.77 6.34
CA LYS A 58 -2.16 -16.65 6.44
C LYS A 58 -2.39 -17.44 5.16
N SER A 59 -2.28 -16.76 4.01
CA SER A 59 -2.42 -17.38 2.70
C SER A 59 -1.63 -16.56 1.70
N SER A 60 -0.90 -17.20 0.81
CA SER A 60 -0.24 -16.50 -0.28
C SER A 60 -0.14 -17.44 -1.47
N ASN A 61 -0.33 -16.90 -2.67
CA ASN A 61 -0.09 -17.65 -3.90
C ASN A 61 1.41 -17.78 -4.19
N ILE A 62 2.25 -16.98 -3.51
CA ILE A 62 3.69 -16.87 -3.76
C ILE A 62 4.43 -16.71 -2.42
N SER A 63 5.58 -17.38 -2.27
CA SER A 63 6.48 -17.10 -1.14
C SER A 63 7.19 -15.75 -1.38
N PRO A 64 7.05 -14.76 -0.49
CA PRO A 64 7.77 -13.49 -0.64
C PRO A 64 9.28 -13.75 -0.72
N PRO A 65 9.98 -13.20 -1.72
CA PRO A 65 11.43 -13.32 -1.82
C PRO A 65 12.18 -12.47 -0.78
N PHE A 66 11.53 -11.43 -0.27
CA PHE A 66 12.05 -10.48 0.72
C PHE A 66 11.02 -10.20 1.82
N ASP A 67 11.43 -9.49 2.86
CA ASP A 67 10.57 -9.13 3.99
C ASP A 67 9.48 -8.12 3.56
N ILE A 68 8.28 -8.27 4.12
CA ILE A 68 7.17 -7.35 3.83
C ILE A 68 7.24 -6.17 4.81
N ALA A 69 7.83 -5.07 4.36
CA ALA A 69 8.18 -3.93 5.21
C ALA A 69 7.07 -2.87 5.32
N GLU A 70 6.18 -2.78 4.33
CA GLU A 70 5.20 -1.69 4.23
C GLU A 70 3.83 -2.21 3.75
N VAL A 71 2.77 -1.57 4.25
CA VAL A 71 1.44 -1.61 3.63
C VAL A 71 1.12 -0.25 3.01
N LEU A 72 0.57 -0.26 1.80
CA LEU A 72 0.29 0.94 1.01
C LEU A 72 -1.13 0.88 0.44
N SER A 73 -1.82 2.01 0.42
CA SER A 73 -3.14 2.14 -0.20
C SER A 73 -3.29 3.43 -0.98
N PHE A 74 -4.01 3.34 -2.10
CA PHE A 74 -4.47 4.48 -2.87
C PHE A 74 -5.93 4.86 -2.54
N GLU A 75 -6.60 4.12 -1.66
CA GLU A 75 -7.97 4.41 -1.25
C GLU A 75 -7.98 5.16 0.09
N ALA A 76 -8.75 6.25 0.15
CA ALA A 76 -8.88 7.06 1.37
C ALA A 76 -9.53 6.30 2.53
N LEU A 77 -10.25 5.19 2.25
CA LEU A 77 -10.91 4.35 3.26
C LEU A 77 -9.93 3.77 4.29
N TYR A 78 -8.68 3.51 3.89
CA TYR A 78 -7.68 2.90 4.78
C TYR A 78 -6.84 3.93 5.55
N ILE A 79 -6.99 5.23 5.28
CA ILE A 79 -6.23 6.29 5.96
C ILE A 79 -6.33 6.18 7.49
N PRO A 80 -7.53 6.06 8.11
CA PRO A 80 -7.62 5.97 9.57
C PRO A 80 -6.87 4.77 10.13
N ALA A 81 -7.02 3.59 9.52
CA ALA A 81 -6.35 2.37 9.98
C ALA A 81 -4.82 2.46 9.84
N LEU A 82 -4.33 3.05 8.74
CA LEU A 82 -2.89 3.21 8.47
C LEU A 82 -2.27 4.35 9.28
N TYR A 83 -3.06 5.34 9.69
CA TYR A 83 -2.63 6.42 10.59
C TYR A 83 -2.59 5.97 12.06
N GLU A 84 -3.65 5.29 12.53
CA GLU A 84 -3.74 4.83 13.92
C GLU A 84 -2.78 3.67 14.20
N GLY A 85 -2.57 2.79 13.23
CA GLY A 85 -1.77 1.58 13.42
C GLY A 85 -2.48 0.52 14.27
N GLY A 86 -1.80 -0.59 14.50
CA GLY A 86 -2.31 -1.76 15.23
C GLY A 86 -2.25 -3.05 14.43
N VAL A 87 -2.90 -4.09 14.97
CA VAL A 87 -2.88 -5.43 14.39
C VAL A 87 -4.07 -5.64 13.46
N PHE A 88 -3.81 -5.92 12.18
CA PHE A 88 -4.83 -6.09 11.16
C PHE A 88 -4.63 -7.39 10.37
N GLU A 89 -5.73 -7.96 9.90
CA GLU A 89 -5.68 -8.88 8.75
C GLU A 89 -5.68 -8.05 7.47
N ILE A 90 -4.64 -8.24 6.65
CA ILE A 90 -4.37 -7.46 5.45
C ILE A 90 -4.38 -8.40 4.26
N ASP A 91 -5.24 -8.13 3.28
CA ASP A 91 -5.36 -8.87 2.01
C ASP A 91 -5.05 -7.91 0.85
N GLY A 92 -3.98 -8.18 0.10
CA GLY A 92 -3.51 -7.26 -0.93
C GLY A 92 -2.57 -7.87 -1.95
N LEU A 93 -2.12 -7.00 -2.86
CA LEU A 93 -1.12 -7.33 -3.87
C LEU A 93 0.27 -7.26 -3.26
N LEU A 94 0.97 -8.40 -3.28
CA LEU A 94 2.37 -8.48 -2.90
C LEU A 94 3.22 -7.90 -4.03
N GLN A 95 3.90 -6.80 -3.74
CA GLN A 95 4.81 -6.15 -4.67
C GLN A 95 6.20 -6.11 -4.06
N CYS A 96 7.24 -6.42 -4.83
CA CYS A 96 8.61 -6.42 -4.32
C CYS A 96 9.54 -5.63 -5.25
N SER A 97 10.48 -4.92 -4.63
CA SER A 97 11.60 -4.29 -5.33
C SER A 97 12.85 -5.12 -5.12
N PHE A 98 13.48 -5.51 -6.22
CA PHE A 98 14.75 -6.25 -6.21
C PHE A 98 15.94 -5.31 -6.05
N ASP A 99 15.75 -4.00 -6.21
CA ASP A 99 16.82 -2.99 -6.10
C ASP A 99 17.15 -2.71 -4.63
N ILE A 100 16.14 -2.78 -3.76
CA ILE A 100 16.26 -2.54 -2.31
C ILE A 100 15.97 -3.78 -1.46
N GLU A 101 15.70 -4.93 -2.10
CA GLU A 101 15.42 -6.21 -1.43
C GLU A 101 14.30 -6.11 -0.38
N GLU A 102 13.19 -5.44 -0.73
CA GLU A 102 12.03 -5.25 0.14
C GLU A 102 10.71 -5.51 -0.59
N CYS A 103 9.72 -6.03 0.14
CA CYS A 103 8.35 -6.20 -0.32
C CYS A 103 7.39 -5.27 0.40
N ARG A 104 6.26 -4.98 -0.25
CA ARG A 104 5.13 -4.27 0.32
C ARG A 104 3.81 -4.94 -0.07
N LEU A 105 2.77 -4.66 0.71
CA LEU A 105 1.40 -5.03 0.37
C LEU A 105 0.60 -3.80 -0.05
N THR A 106 0.07 -3.84 -1.27
CA THR A 106 -0.83 -2.80 -1.76
C THR A 106 -2.28 -3.24 -1.58
N ILE A 107 -3.07 -2.46 -0.85
CA ILE A 107 -4.46 -2.75 -0.47
C ILE A 107 -5.45 -1.75 -1.07
N GLY A 108 -6.70 -2.16 -1.22
CA GLY A 108 -7.72 -1.34 -1.90
C GLY A 108 -7.48 -1.23 -3.40
N VAL A 109 -6.80 -2.21 -4.00
CA VAL A 109 -6.60 -2.23 -5.45
C VAL A 109 -7.21 -3.51 -6.02
N TYR A 110 -8.20 -3.34 -6.88
CA TYR A 110 -8.69 -4.38 -7.77
C TYR A 110 -7.95 -4.26 -9.11
N GLU A 111 -6.74 -4.83 -9.19
CA GLU A 111 -6.10 -5.04 -10.50
C GLU A 111 -6.81 -6.20 -11.20
N GLU A 112 -7.84 -5.91 -11.99
CA GLU A 112 -8.32 -6.85 -13.01
C GLU A 112 -7.40 -6.77 -14.24
N LYS A 113 -7.13 -7.91 -14.89
CA LYS A 113 -6.26 -8.06 -16.08
C LYS A 113 -6.66 -7.22 -17.32
N THR A 114 -7.63 -6.33 -17.18
CA THR A 114 -8.20 -5.48 -18.24
C THR A 114 -8.49 -4.06 -17.78
N PHE A 115 -8.02 -3.65 -16.60
CA PHE A 115 -8.33 -2.32 -16.04
C PHE A 115 -7.96 -1.18 -16.99
N MET A 116 -6.86 -1.32 -17.73
CA MET A 116 -6.49 -0.34 -18.76
C MET A 116 -5.71 -1.04 -19.89
N LYS A 117 -6.15 -0.85 -21.13
CA LYS A 117 -5.50 -1.40 -22.33
C LYS A 117 -4.97 -0.24 -23.16
N TYR A 118 -3.65 -0.11 -23.23
CA TYR A 118 -2.99 0.88 -24.07
C TYR A 118 -3.05 0.42 -25.52
N TYR A 119 -3.62 1.24 -26.39
CA TYR A 119 -3.55 1.06 -27.83
C TYR A 119 -2.52 2.04 -28.37
N SER A 120 -1.46 1.53 -28.98
CA SER A 120 -0.43 2.29 -29.68
C SER A 120 -0.88 2.69 -31.08
#